data_AF-A0AAV0GZF7-F1
#
_entry.id   AF-A0AAV0GZF7-F1
#
_cell.length_a   1.000
_cell.length_b   1.000
_cell.length_c   1.000
_cell.angle_alpha   90.00
_cell.angle_beta   90.00
_cell.angle_gamma   90.00
#
_symmetry.space_group_name_H-M   'P 1'
#
loop_
_entity.id
_entity.type
_entity.pdbx_description
1 polymer ?
#
loop_
_entity_poly.entity_id
_entity_poly.type
_entity_poly.pdbx_seq_one_letter_code
_entity_poly.pdbx_strand_id
1 'polypeptide(L)'
;MFTRIFGKPKQEGNALATLDKLNETLEMLEKKEKVLLKKASQEVEKAREFARGGNKRAALQCLKRKKLYEQQVEQLGNFQLRIHDQMIMLEGAKATTETVDALRTGAAAMKAMQKATNIDDVDKTMDEINEQTENMKQIQEALSTPIGSAADFDEVSSHGWIF
;
A
#
# COMPACT_ATOMS: atom_id res chain seq x y z
N MET A 1 34.29 23.90 1.32
CA MET A 1 33.95 23.16 2.56
C MET A 1 32.45 23.20 2.73
N PHE A 2 31.75 22.07 2.53
CA PHE A 2 30.36 21.91 2.98
C PHE A 2 30.27 20.57 3.69
N THR A 3 30.19 20.65 5.01
CA THR A 3 30.27 19.52 5.92
C THR A 3 28.98 18.71 5.82
N ARG A 4 29.14 17.46 5.43
CA ARG A 4 28.10 16.43 5.41
C ARG A 4 27.62 16.21 6.85
N ILE A 5 26.50 16.83 7.21
CA ILE A 5 25.87 16.64 8.52
C ILE A 5 25.43 15.19 8.60
N PHE A 6 26.06 14.51 9.55
CA PHE A 6 25.88 13.14 9.98
C PHE A 6 24.39 12.84 10.18
N GLY A 7 23.77 12.19 9.20
CA GLY A 7 22.45 11.60 9.34
C GLY A 7 22.55 10.48 10.36
N LYS A 8 21.97 10.68 11.55
CA LYS A 8 21.61 9.56 12.42
C LYS A 8 20.85 8.55 11.57
N PRO A 9 21.08 7.23 11.71
CA PRO A 9 20.25 6.24 11.04
C PRO A 9 18.80 6.59 11.39
N LYS A 10 17.99 6.82 10.35
CA LYS A 10 16.56 7.00 10.48
C LYS A 10 16.09 5.76 11.22
N GLN A 11 15.84 5.88 12.53
CA GLN A 11 15.10 4.86 13.26
C GLN A 11 13.78 4.79 12.52
N GLU A 12 13.63 3.79 11.65
CA GLU A 12 12.33 3.43 11.13
C GLU A 12 11.52 3.06 12.36
N GLY A 13 10.68 4.00 12.80
CA GLY A 13 9.76 3.75 13.90
C GLY A 13 8.95 2.54 13.53
N ASN A 14 9.16 1.43 14.22
CA ASN A 14 8.41 0.22 13.97
C ASN A 14 6.96 0.53 14.33
N ALA A 15 6.10 0.61 13.31
CA ALA A 15 4.68 0.92 13.48
C ALA A 15 4.01 -0.04 14.46
N LEU A 16 4.40 -1.33 14.46
CA LEU A 16 3.88 -2.33 15.40
C LEU A 16 4.28 -1.99 16.83
N ALA A 17 5.57 -1.74 17.10
CA ALA A 17 6.03 -1.37 18.44
C ALA A 17 5.39 -0.06 18.95
N THR A 18 5.02 0.83 18.03
CA THR A 18 4.34 2.09 18.37
C THR A 18 2.86 1.83 18.69
N LEU A 19 2.17 0.98 17.93
CA LEU A 19 0.81 0.53 18.22
C LEU A 19 0.73 -0.21 19.56
N ASP A 20 1.69 -1.09 19.86
CA ASP A 20 1.77 -1.80 21.14
C ASP A 20 1.86 -0.81 22.31
N LYS A 21 2.74 0.20 22.20
CA LYS A 21 2.88 1.24 23.23
C LYS A 21 1.62 2.10 23.39
N LEU A 22 0.92 2.40 22.30
CA LEU A 22 -0.35 3.12 22.33
C LEU A 22 -1.43 2.29 23.05
N ASN A 23 -1.51 0.99 22.78
CA ASN A 23 -2.40 0.05 23.47
C ASN A 23 -2.10 -0.06 24.96
N GLU A 24 -0.83 -0.23 25.35
CA GLU A 24 -0.43 -0.27 26.76
C GLU A 24 -0.82 1.03 27.49
N THR A 25 -0.66 2.17 26.82
CA THR A 25 -1.05 3.48 27.36
C THR A 25 -2.56 3.57 27.52
N LEU A 26 -3.33 3.11 26.53
CA LEU A 26 -4.79 3.08 26.57
C LEU A 26 -5.28 2.24 27.76
N GLU A 27 -4.74 1.04 27.94
CA GLU A 27 -5.07 0.18 29.08
C GLU A 27 -4.79 0.84 30.42
N MET A 28 -3.67 1.56 30.53
CA MET A 28 -3.32 2.29 31.75
C MET A 28 -4.34 3.40 32.05
N LEU A 29 -4.76 4.14 31.02
CA LEU A 29 -5.77 5.20 31.17
C LEU A 29 -7.11 4.61 31.60
N GLU A 30 -7.56 3.51 30.99
CA GLU A 30 -8.79 2.82 31.37
C GLU A 30 -8.76 2.29 32.82
N LYS A 31 -7.64 1.70 33.24
CA LYS A 31 -7.45 1.24 34.62
C LYS A 31 -7.56 2.42 35.59
N LYS A 32 -6.94 3.55 35.26
CA LYS A 32 -7.00 4.78 36.06
C LYS A 32 -8.42 5.36 36.11
N GLU A 33 -9.12 5.37 35.00
CA GLU A 33 -10.52 5.81 34.89
C GLU A 33 -11.43 4.97 35.79
N LYS A 34 -11.33 3.63 35.72
CA LYS A 34 -12.07 2.71 36.60
C LYS A 34 -11.84 2.99 38.08
N VAL A 35 -10.59 3.29 38.47
CA VAL A 35 -10.25 3.66 39.85
C VAL A 35 -10.92 4.98 40.25
N LEU A 36 -10.91 5.99 39.38
CA LEU A 36 -11.53 7.29 39.65
C LEU A 36 -13.05 7.20 39.74
N LEU A 37 -13.70 6.42 38.86
CA LEU A 37 -15.13 6.14 38.92
C LEU A 37 -15.51 5.46 40.25
N LYS A 38 -14.72 4.49 40.70
CA LYS A 38 -14.91 3.86 42.01
C LYS A 38 -14.74 4.84 43.17
N LYS A 39 -13.77 5.76 43.09
CA LYS A 39 -13.63 6.82 44.11
C LYS A 39 -14.81 7.79 44.10
N ALA A 40 -15.31 8.16 42.92
CA ALA A 40 -16.49 9.00 42.79
C ALA A 40 -17.73 8.36 43.40
N SER A 41 -17.96 7.06 43.17
CA SER A 41 -19.09 6.33 43.77
C SER A 41 -18.95 6.23 45.29
N GLN A 42 -17.74 6.01 45.82
CA GLN A 42 -17.49 6.02 47.27
C GLN A 42 -17.80 7.37 47.90
N GLU A 43 -17.47 8.49 47.24
CA GLU A 43 -17.83 9.81 47.75
C GLU A 43 -19.34 10.06 47.73
N VAL A 44 -20.09 9.45 46.81
CA VAL A 44 -21.57 9.49 46.82
C VAL A 44 -22.11 8.79 48.06
N GLU A 45 -21.64 7.58 48.37
CA GLU A 45 -22.11 6.82 49.54
C GLU A 45 -21.78 7.56 50.84
N LYS A 46 -20.56 8.08 50.99
CA LYS A 46 -20.19 8.95 52.13
C LYS A 46 -21.08 10.19 52.23
N ALA A 47 -21.39 10.83 51.09
CA ALA A 47 -22.29 11.99 51.09
C ALA A 47 -23.68 11.64 51.62
N ARG A 48 -24.21 10.46 51.25
CA ARG A 48 -25.50 9.94 51.74
C ARG A 48 -25.46 9.67 53.23
N GLU A 49 -24.40 9.05 53.74
CA GLU A 49 -24.21 8.80 55.18
C GLU A 49 -24.18 10.11 55.98
N PHE A 50 -23.37 11.09 55.57
CA PHE A 50 -23.31 12.39 56.24
C PHE A 50 -24.64 13.15 56.16
N ALA A 51 -25.35 13.06 55.04
CA ALA A 51 -26.67 13.68 54.89
C ALA A 51 -27.71 13.07 55.83
N ARG A 52 -27.73 11.73 55.98
CA ARG A 52 -28.59 11.02 56.95
C ARG A 52 -28.27 11.42 58.39
N GLY A 53 -26.99 11.63 58.71
CA GLY A 53 -26.55 12.14 60.00
C GLY A 53 -26.74 13.65 60.21
N GLY A 54 -27.41 14.36 59.29
CA GLY A 54 -27.65 15.81 59.37
C GLY A 54 -26.42 16.69 59.11
N ASN A 55 -25.26 16.10 58.81
CA ASN A 55 -24.01 16.83 58.56
C ASN A 55 -23.91 17.31 57.10
N LYS A 56 -24.70 18.33 56.78
CA LYS A 56 -24.78 18.92 55.43
C LYS A 56 -23.41 19.40 54.91
N ARG A 57 -22.56 19.96 55.78
CA ARG A 57 -21.23 20.46 55.39
C ARG A 57 -20.31 19.34 54.92
N ALA A 58 -20.26 18.22 55.64
CA ALA A 58 -19.45 17.06 55.24
C ALA A 58 -19.98 16.42 53.95
N ALA A 59 -21.31 16.30 53.80
CA ALA A 59 -21.93 15.80 52.57
C ALA A 59 -21.54 16.65 51.35
N LEU A 60 -21.62 17.98 51.46
CA LEU A 60 -21.20 18.90 50.38
C LEU A 60 -19.72 18.75 50.02
N GLN A 61 -18.85 18.51 50.99
CA GLN A 61 -17.43 18.26 50.71
C GLN A 61 -17.20 16.96 49.92
N CYS A 62 -17.96 15.90 50.24
CA CYS A 62 -17.90 14.65 49.48
C CYS A 62 -18.34 14.86 48.03
N LEU A 63 -19.45 15.60 47.82
CA LEU A 63 -19.93 15.92 46.47
C LEU A 63 -18.94 16.78 45.67
N LYS A 64 -18.21 17.70 46.32
CA LYS A 64 -17.12 18.45 45.67
C LYS A 64 -15.99 17.52 45.22
N ARG A 65 -15.58 16.55 46.05
CA ARG A 65 -14.56 15.56 45.66
C ARG A 65 -15.03 14.65 44.54
N LYS A 66 -16.28 14.18 44.57
CA LYS A 66 -16.91 13.46 43.45
C LYS A 66 -16.76 14.25 42.14
N LYS A 67 -17.15 15.52 42.13
CA LYS A 67 -17.08 16.38 40.94
C LYS A 67 -15.64 16.50 40.40
N LEU A 68 -14.64 16.59 41.29
CA LEU A 68 -13.24 16.61 40.88
C LEU A 68 -12.80 15.29 40.23
N TYR A 69 -13.26 14.14 40.73
CA TYR A 69 -12.99 12.84 40.10
C TYR A 69 -13.68 12.71 38.74
N GLU A 70 -14.93 13.19 38.61
CA GLU A 70 -15.66 13.19 37.34
C GLU A 70 -14.95 14.05 36.28
N GLN A 71 -14.44 15.22 36.66
CA GLN A 71 -13.63 16.05 35.75
C GLN A 71 -12.35 15.35 35.30
N GLN A 72 -11.70 14.60 36.20
CA GLN A 72 -10.52 13.81 35.81
C GLN A 72 -10.88 12.66 34.87
N VAL A 73 -12.02 11.99 35.10
CA VAL A 73 -12.53 10.95 34.19
C VAL A 73 -12.78 11.52 32.80
N GLU A 74 -13.44 12.67 32.69
CA GLU A 74 -13.66 13.35 31.41
C GLU A 74 -12.33 13.67 30.68
N GLN A 75 -11.33 14.15 31.42
CA GLN A 75 -10.00 14.39 30.86
C GLN A 75 -9.32 13.10 30.37
N LEU A 76 -9.46 11.99 31.09
CA LEU A 76 -8.93 10.70 30.64
C LEU A 76 -9.64 10.22 29.37
N GLY A 77 -10.96 10.38 29.27
CA GLY A 77 -11.71 10.09 28.05
C GLY A 77 -11.20 10.86 26.83
N ASN A 78 -10.88 12.14 27.01
CA ASN A 78 -10.28 12.96 25.95
C ASN A 78 -8.88 12.45 25.54
N PHE A 79 -8.08 11.92 26.47
CA PHE A 79 -6.79 11.32 26.15
C PHE A 79 -6.93 9.97 25.44
N GLN A 80 -7.87 9.13 25.85
CA GLN A 80 -8.19 7.87 25.18
C GLN A 80 -8.59 8.11 23.73
N LEU A 81 -9.47 9.08 23.47
CA LEU A 81 -9.90 9.44 22.11
C LEU A 81 -8.71 9.82 21.22
N ARG A 82 -7.80 10.68 21.72
CA ARG A 82 -6.59 11.07 20.99
C ARG A 82 -5.68 9.89 20.66
N ILE A 83 -5.57 8.92 21.58
CA ILE A 83 -4.78 7.71 21.33
C ILE A 83 -5.43 6.86 20.24
N HIS A 84 -6.75 6.67 20.28
CA HIS A 84 -7.48 5.96 19.24
C HIS A 84 -7.31 6.62 17.87
N ASP A 85 -7.47 7.94 17.77
CA ASP A 85 -7.25 8.69 16.52
C ASP A 85 -5.83 8.47 15.99
N GLN A 86 -4.83 8.49 16.88
CA GLN A 86 -3.43 8.27 16.52
C GLN A 86 -3.16 6.84 16.02
N MET A 87 -3.83 5.84 16.60
CA MET A 87 -3.76 4.45 16.14
C MET A 87 -4.32 4.31 14.73
N ILE A 88 -5.51 4.86 14.48
CA ILE A 88 -6.16 4.84 13.15
C ILE A 88 -5.25 5.52 12.10
N MET A 89 -4.68 6.68 12.43
CA MET A 89 -3.75 7.37 11.53
C MET A 89 -2.51 6.53 11.22
N LEU A 90 -1.96 5.83 12.21
CA LEU A 90 -0.77 5.01 12.05
C LEU A 90 -1.06 3.76 11.20
N GLU A 91 -2.20 3.13 11.39
CA GLU A 91 -2.67 2.01 10.56
C GLU A 91 -2.88 2.46 9.10
N GLY A 92 -3.51 3.62 8.88
CA GLY A 92 -3.68 4.20 7.55
C GLY A 92 -2.34 4.54 6.88
N ALA A 93 -1.39 5.09 7.64
CA ALA A 93 -0.03 5.35 7.15
C ALA A 93 0.68 4.05 6.76
N LYS A 94 0.55 2.99 7.56
CA LYS A 94 1.11 1.66 7.27
C LYS A 94 0.54 1.09 5.96
N ALA A 95 -0.78 1.09 5.78
CA ALA A 95 -1.40 0.63 4.54
C ALA A 95 -0.93 1.44 3.31
N THR A 96 -0.76 2.75 3.48
CA THR A 96 -0.22 3.63 2.43
C THR A 96 1.22 3.25 2.07
N THR A 97 2.08 3.00 3.07
CA THR A 97 3.46 2.59 2.81
C THR A 97 3.54 1.25 2.09
N GLU A 98 2.74 0.25 2.51
CA GLU A 98 2.68 -1.06 1.86
C GLU A 98 2.20 -0.96 0.40
N THR A 99 1.21 -0.10 0.15
CA THR A 99 0.71 0.17 -1.21
C THR A 99 1.80 0.79 -2.09
N VAL A 100 2.53 1.78 -1.58
CA VAL A 100 3.62 2.43 -2.33
C VAL A 100 4.74 1.45 -2.62
N ASP A 101 5.09 0.58 -1.67
CA ASP A 101 6.12 -0.45 -1.86
C ASP A 101 5.70 -1.49 -2.92
N ALA A 102 4.43 -1.91 -2.92
CA ALA A 102 3.88 -2.78 -3.96
C ALA A 102 3.91 -2.12 -5.35
N LEU A 103 3.50 -0.85 -5.45
CA LEU A 103 3.56 -0.09 -6.70
C LEU A 103 5.01 0.07 -7.21
N ARG A 104 5.96 0.34 -6.32
CA ARG A 104 7.39 0.43 -6.66
C ARG A 104 7.93 -0.89 -7.21
N THR A 105 7.51 -2.00 -6.60
CA THR A 105 7.89 -3.35 -7.03
C THR A 105 7.30 -3.66 -8.40
N GLY A 106 6.01 -3.37 -8.61
CA GLY A 106 5.36 -3.51 -9.92
C GLY A 106 6.01 -2.67 -11.01
N ALA A 107 6.33 -1.40 -10.72
CA ALA A 107 7.02 -0.50 -11.65
C ALA A 107 8.41 -1.03 -12.03
N ALA A 108 9.16 -1.59 -11.08
CA ALA A 108 10.45 -2.21 -11.36
C ALA A 108 10.31 -3.45 -12.27
N ALA A 109 9.31 -4.30 -12.03
CA ALA A 109 9.03 -5.46 -12.86
C ALA A 109 8.62 -5.05 -14.30
N MET A 110 7.72 -4.06 -14.44
CA MET A 110 7.36 -3.51 -15.75
C MET A 110 8.58 -2.96 -16.50
N LYS A 111 9.45 -2.22 -15.82
CA LYS A 111 10.69 -1.69 -16.42
C LYS A 111 11.62 -2.81 -16.90
N ALA A 112 11.71 -3.91 -16.15
CA ALA A 112 12.50 -5.07 -16.55
C ALA A 112 11.90 -5.77 -17.79
N MET A 113 10.59 -5.98 -17.83
CA MET A 113 9.89 -6.55 -18.99
C MET A 113 10.04 -5.67 -20.24
N GLN A 114 9.87 -4.35 -20.10
CA GLN A 114 10.06 -3.40 -21.20
C GLN A 114 11.49 -3.47 -21.76
N LYS A 115 12.49 -3.59 -20.87
CA LYS A 115 13.90 -3.70 -21.26
C LYS A 115 14.18 -5.02 -21.99
N ALA A 116 13.62 -6.14 -21.53
CA ALA A 116 13.76 -7.43 -22.21
C ALA A 116 13.14 -7.41 -23.62
N THR A 117 11.90 -6.91 -23.72
CA THR A 117 11.17 -6.81 -25.01
C THR A 117 11.88 -5.89 -26.01
N ASN A 118 12.40 -4.74 -25.55
CA ASN A 118 13.06 -3.78 -26.44
C ASN A 118 14.46 -4.22 -26.91
N ILE A 119 15.14 -5.13 -26.21
CA ILE A 119 16.55 -5.47 -26.49
C ILE A 119 16.67 -6.77 -27.28
N ASP A 120 15.87 -7.79 -26.97
CA ASP A 120 16.05 -9.11 -27.59
C ASP A 120 15.11 -9.38 -28.77
N ASP A 121 13.92 -8.75 -28.81
CA ASP A 121 12.92 -9.06 -29.84
C ASP A 121 13.05 -8.16 -31.08
N VAL A 122 13.33 -6.86 -30.96
CA VAL A 122 13.29 -5.96 -32.14
C VAL A 122 14.43 -6.26 -33.13
N ASP A 123 15.67 -6.42 -32.66
CA ASP A 123 16.82 -6.69 -33.53
C ASP A 123 16.70 -8.07 -34.20
N LYS A 124 16.34 -9.12 -33.44
CA LYS A 124 16.12 -10.46 -34.00
C LYS A 124 14.94 -10.52 -34.96
N THR A 125 13.83 -9.84 -34.64
CA THR A 125 12.66 -9.83 -35.53
C THR A 125 12.96 -9.05 -36.82
N MET A 126 13.77 -7.99 -36.77
CA MET A 126 14.21 -7.26 -37.98
C MET A 126 15.21 -8.07 -38.81
N ASP A 127 16.12 -8.80 -38.16
CA ASP A 127 17.03 -9.72 -38.85
C ASP A 127 16.26 -10.87 -39.52
N GLU A 128 15.29 -11.49 -38.86
CA GLU A 128 14.42 -12.52 -39.43
C GLU A 128 13.54 -11.98 -40.59
N ILE A 129 13.03 -10.76 -40.48
CA ILE A 129 12.27 -10.10 -41.55
C ILE A 129 13.16 -9.83 -42.76
N ASN A 130 14.40 -9.35 -42.55
CA ASN A 130 15.35 -9.12 -43.62
C ASN A 130 15.75 -10.43 -44.29
N GLU A 131 16.05 -11.48 -43.52
CA GLU A 131 16.40 -12.80 -44.03
C GLU A 131 15.23 -13.44 -44.82
N GLN A 132 13.99 -13.31 -44.34
CA GLN A 132 12.81 -13.75 -45.10
C GLN A 132 12.58 -12.93 -46.38
N THR A 133 12.84 -11.61 -46.34
CA THR A 133 12.74 -10.75 -47.52
C THR A 133 13.80 -11.10 -48.56
N GLU A 134 15.01 -11.43 -48.12
CA GLU A 134 16.13 -11.88 -48.96
C GLU A 134 15.83 -13.25 -49.57
N ASN A 135 15.32 -14.20 -48.78
CA ASN A 135 14.86 -15.51 -49.24
C ASN A 135 13.74 -15.37 -50.30
N MET A 136 12.77 -14.47 -50.07
CA MET A 136 11.69 -14.22 -51.03
C MET A 136 12.21 -13.64 -52.35
N LYS A 137 13.19 -12.72 -52.30
CA LYS A 137 13.89 -12.20 -53.48
C LYS A 137 14.65 -13.30 -54.22
N GLN A 138 15.40 -14.13 -53.52
CA GLN A 138 16.14 -15.25 -54.12
C GLN A 138 15.19 -16.27 -54.78
N ILE A 139 14.03 -16.55 -54.18
CA ILE A 139 13.00 -17.40 -54.81
C ILE A 139 12.46 -16.74 -56.08
N GLN A 140 12.15 -15.45 -56.06
CA GLN A 140 11.75 -14.71 -57.27
C GLN A 140 12.84 -14.72 -58.33
N GLU A 141 14.11 -14.56 -57.95
CA GLU A 141 15.25 -14.56 -58.86
C GLU A 141 15.50 -15.94 -59.49
N ALA A 142 15.46 -17.00 -58.68
CA ALA A 142 15.56 -18.39 -59.11
C ALA A 142 14.40 -18.80 -60.03
N LEU A 143 13.18 -18.33 -59.76
CA LEU A 143 12.02 -18.54 -60.64
C LEU A 143 12.08 -17.67 -61.91
N SER A 144 12.74 -16.51 -61.86
CA SER A 144 12.92 -15.62 -63.01
C SER A 144 14.13 -15.98 -63.88
N THR A 145 14.99 -16.89 -63.41
CA THR A 145 16.10 -17.42 -64.21
C THR A 145 15.48 -18.22 -65.35
N PRO A 146 15.53 -17.75 -66.61
CA PRO A 146 15.00 -18.53 -67.70
C PRO A 146 15.84 -19.79 -67.77
N ILE A 147 15.22 -20.97 -67.59
CA ILE A 147 15.85 -22.24 -67.94
C ILE A 147 16.12 -22.13 -69.45
N GLY A 148 17.36 -21.81 -69.80
CA GLY A 148 17.78 -21.59 -71.17
C GLY A 148 17.77 -22.89 -71.96
N SER A 149 17.06 -22.85 -73.09
CA SER A 149 17.37 -23.50 -74.38
C SER A 149 17.57 -25.03 -74.43
N ALA A 150 16.58 -25.72 -74.99
CA ALA A 150 16.68 -26.67 -76.12
C ALA A 150 15.25 -27.22 -76.37
N ALA A 151 14.61 -26.83 -77.48
CA ALA A 151 14.58 -27.61 -78.72
C ALA A 151 13.61 -28.80 -78.67
N ASP A 152 12.73 -28.84 -79.68
CA ASP A 152 11.81 -29.90 -80.07
C ASP A 152 10.63 -30.17 -79.13
N PHE A 153 9.46 -29.64 -79.49
CA PHE A 153 8.45 -30.44 -80.17
C PHE A 153 7.49 -29.47 -80.87
N ASP A 154 7.73 -29.32 -82.17
CA ASP A 154 6.72 -28.94 -83.13
C ASP A 154 5.59 -30.00 -83.12
N GLU A 155 4.42 -29.59 -83.59
CA GLU A 155 3.33 -30.46 -84.03
C GLU A 155 2.44 -31.11 -82.94
N VAL A 156 1.21 -30.60 -82.81
CA VAL A 156 0.00 -31.24 -83.34
C VAL A 156 -1.19 -30.31 -83.08
N SER A 157 -1.50 -29.55 -84.12
CA SER A 157 -2.81 -29.51 -84.77
C SER A 157 -4.09 -29.63 -83.91
N SER A 158 -4.77 -28.49 -83.83
CA SER A 158 -6.08 -28.28 -84.48
C SER A 158 -7.38 -28.43 -83.67
N HIS A 159 -8.32 -27.58 -84.11
CA HIS A 159 -9.77 -27.53 -83.83
C HIS A 159 -10.16 -27.01 -82.44
N GLY A 160 -10.90 -25.91 -82.27
CA GLY A 160 -11.62 -25.05 -83.20
C GLY A 160 -12.79 -24.39 -82.46
N TRP A 161 -13.11 -23.15 -82.88
CA TRP A 161 -14.41 -22.46 -82.77
C TRP A 161 -14.85 -21.98 -81.38
N ILE A 162 -14.75 -20.67 -81.12
CA ILE A 162 -15.86 -19.69 -81.22
C ILE A 162 -17.08 -20.11 -80.39
N PHE A 163 -17.27 -19.48 -79.24
CA PHE A 163 -18.39 -18.57 -78.94
C PHE A 163 -18.03 -17.64 -77.78
#